data_AF-A0A9D7E4M3-F1
#
_entry.id   AF-A0A9D7E4M3-F1
#
_cell.length_a   1.000
_cell.length_b   1.000
_cell.length_c   1.000
_cell.angle_alpha   90.00
_cell.angle_beta   90.00
_cell.angle_gamma   90.00
#
_symmetry.space_group_name_H-M   'P 1'
#
loop_
_entity.id
_entity.type
_entity.pdbx_description
1 polymer ?
#
loop_
_entity_poly.entity_id
_entity_poly.type
_entity_poly.pdbx_seq_one_letter_code
_entity_poly.pdbx_strand_id
1 'polypeptide(L)'
;MMKVVLNEILQEFGDRFNVHPALMAYDLYNEPAYFDYTDHTKQWICEKVASVYDELKAADPNHLITVGGISVVEVFEWDPTILKLDFWSPHLYPIFQTPRHHLRQAWTISKASSPGCRTIWDRLDDRRLASWRTMRRTRTSCTERKPNKPHSRRRCCK
;
A
#
# COMPACT_ATOMS: atom_id res chain seq x y z
N MET A 1 7.11 -24.85 -10.72
CA MET A 1 8.33 -24.95 -9.91
C MET A 1 8.67 -23.63 -9.20
N MET A 2 8.67 -22.46 -9.88
CA MET A 2 8.92 -21.14 -9.24
C MET A 2 7.97 -20.75 -8.08
N LYS A 3 6.68 -21.11 -8.14
CA LYS A 3 5.72 -20.74 -7.07
C LYS A 3 6.07 -21.35 -5.70
N VAL A 4 6.59 -22.57 -5.67
CA VAL A 4 6.89 -23.28 -4.42
C VAL A 4 8.04 -22.59 -3.69
N VAL A 5 9.10 -22.24 -4.42
CA VAL A 5 10.28 -21.56 -3.87
C VAL A 5 9.93 -20.17 -3.34
N LEU A 6 9.09 -19.40 -4.04
CA LEU A 6 8.69 -18.08 -3.56
C LEU A 6 7.90 -18.16 -2.25
N ASN A 7 6.95 -19.10 -2.16
CA ASN A 7 6.16 -19.26 -0.94
C ASN A 7 7.02 -19.66 0.25
N GLU A 8 7.96 -20.61 0.07
CA GLU A 8 8.91 -21.01 1.12
C GLU A 8 9.73 -19.83 1.63
N ILE A 9 10.24 -18.99 0.71
CA ILE A 9 11.00 -17.79 1.08
C ILE A 9 10.14 -16.80 1.86
N LEU A 10 8.89 -16.57 1.43
CA LEU A 10 7.98 -15.64 2.11
C LEU A 10 7.62 -16.11 3.52
N GLN A 11 7.36 -17.41 3.69
CA GLN A 11 7.09 -18.02 4.99
C GLN A 11 8.30 -17.90 5.91
N GLU A 12 9.49 -18.26 5.44
CA GLU A 12 10.72 -18.16 6.25
C GLU A 12 11.02 -16.71 6.67
N PHE A 13 10.84 -15.75 5.75
CA PHE A 13 11.04 -14.35 6.05
C PHE A 13 10.02 -13.83 7.07
N GLY A 14 8.74 -14.17 6.88
CA GLY A 14 7.67 -13.80 7.80
C GLY A 14 7.91 -14.38 9.19
N ASP A 15 8.19 -15.68 9.30
CA ASP A 15 8.46 -16.35 10.58
C ASP A 15 9.67 -15.76 11.30
N ARG A 16 10.70 -15.38 10.53
CA ARG A 16 11.92 -14.81 11.09
C ARG A 16 11.73 -13.41 11.67
N PHE A 17 10.89 -12.60 11.03
CA PHE A 17 10.77 -11.18 11.36
C PHE A 17 9.43 -10.78 11.99
N ASN A 18 8.48 -11.70 12.17
CA ASN A 18 7.12 -11.39 12.65
C ASN A 18 7.02 -10.66 14.00
N VAL A 19 8.06 -10.72 14.85
CA VAL A 19 8.13 -10.00 16.13
C VAL A 19 9.22 -8.92 16.16
N HIS A 20 9.85 -8.62 15.02
CA HIS A 20 10.99 -7.73 14.96
C HIS A 20 10.55 -6.25 15.04
N PRO A 21 10.82 -5.53 16.15
CA PRO A 21 10.20 -4.23 16.40
C PRO A 21 10.68 -3.10 15.49
N ALA A 22 11.82 -3.29 14.79
CA ALA A 22 12.33 -2.30 13.84
C ALA A 22 11.75 -2.47 12.43
N LEU A 23 11.10 -3.61 12.14
CA LEU A 23 10.42 -3.79 10.87
C LEU A 23 9.03 -3.17 10.99
N MET A 24 8.56 -2.51 9.93
CA MET A 24 7.24 -1.86 9.89
C MET A 24 6.39 -2.40 8.74
N ALA A 25 7.01 -2.57 7.57
CA ALA A 25 6.30 -2.98 6.37
C ALA A 25 7.21 -3.74 5.39
N TYR A 26 6.58 -4.58 4.57
CA TYR A 26 7.17 -5.22 3.40
C TYR A 26 6.73 -4.48 2.14
N ASP A 27 7.68 -4.13 1.27
CA ASP A 27 7.41 -3.65 -0.08
C ASP A 27 7.47 -4.82 -1.06
N LEU A 28 6.31 -5.23 -1.59
CA LEU A 28 6.21 -6.41 -2.46
C LEU A 28 6.82 -6.16 -3.84
N TYR A 29 6.78 -4.92 -4.33
CA TYR A 29 7.27 -4.58 -5.65
C TYR A 29 7.56 -3.08 -5.74
N ASN A 30 8.82 -2.74 -5.98
CA ASN A 30 9.25 -1.35 -6.11
C ASN A 30 9.18 -0.90 -7.59
N GLU A 31 8.40 0.15 -7.84
CA GLU A 31 8.27 0.86 -9.12
C GLU A 31 7.93 -0.05 -10.32
N PRO A 32 6.75 -0.71 -10.32
CA PRO A 32 6.35 -1.59 -11.41
C PRO A 32 6.50 -0.99 -12.81
N ALA A 33 6.16 0.30 -13.00
CA ALA A 33 6.26 0.96 -14.30
C ALA A 33 7.68 1.04 -14.89
N TYR A 34 8.74 0.80 -14.12
CA TYR A 34 10.11 0.80 -14.64
C TYR A 34 10.62 -0.58 -15.05
N PHE A 35 10.16 -1.64 -14.39
CA PHE A 35 10.78 -2.96 -14.51
C PHE A 35 9.87 -3.99 -15.19
N ASP A 36 8.57 -3.72 -15.25
CA ASP A 36 7.58 -4.58 -15.90
C ASP A 36 7.14 -3.92 -17.20
N TYR A 37 7.62 -4.42 -18.34
CA TYR A 37 7.17 -3.94 -19.65
C TYR A 37 5.71 -4.36 -19.81
N THR A 38 4.83 -3.35 -19.75
CA THR A 38 3.37 -3.38 -19.71
C THR A 38 2.71 -4.34 -20.71
N ASP A 39 1.91 -5.28 -20.19
CA ASP A 39 0.71 -5.85 -20.85
C ASP A 39 -0.11 -6.75 -19.90
N HIS A 40 -0.01 -6.51 -18.59
CA HIS A 40 -0.70 -7.35 -17.61
C HIS A 40 -2.13 -6.84 -17.40
N THR A 41 -3.09 -7.76 -17.38
CA THR A 41 -4.43 -7.38 -16.95
C THR A 41 -4.43 -7.00 -15.47
N LYS A 42 -5.21 -5.98 -15.08
CA LYS A 42 -5.46 -5.64 -13.66
C LYS A 42 -5.79 -6.85 -12.80
N GLN A 43 -6.59 -7.77 -13.35
CA GLN A 43 -6.99 -8.98 -12.64
C GLN A 43 -5.80 -9.88 -12.33
N TRP A 44 -4.88 -10.06 -13.29
CA TRP A 44 -3.69 -10.87 -13.08
C TRP A 44 -2.81 -10.30 -11.96
N ILE A 45 -2.55 -8.98 -11.98
CA ILE A 45 -1.78 -8.31 -10.91
C ILE A 45 -2.50 -8.46 -9.56
N CYS A 46 -3.82 -8.24 -9.53
CA CYS A 46 -4.65 -8.40 -8.34
C CYS A 46 -4.52 -9.79 -7.71
N GLU A 47 -4.60 -10.84 -8.53
CA GLU A 47 -4.46 -12.24 -8.09
C GLU A 47 -3.05 -12.55 -7.58
N LYS A 48 -2.02 -12.00 -8.23
CA LYS A 48 -0.62 -12.16 -7.82
C LYS A 48 -0.33 -11.50 -6.48
N VAL A 49 -0.70 -10.22 -6.36
CA VAL A 49 -0.52 -9.45 -5.12
C VAL A 49 -1.30 -10.09 -3.98
N ALA A 50 -2.56 -10.50 -4.20
CA ALA A 50 -3.35 -11.17 -3.17
C ALA A 50 -2.72 -12.48 -2.71
N SER A 51 -2.19 -13.29 -3.64
CA SER A 51 -1.50 -14.54 -3.30
C SER A 51 -0.26 -14.31 -2.46
N VAL A 52 0.57 -13.33 -2.79
CA VAL A 52 1.79 -12.99 -2.02
C VAL A 52 1.44 -12.40 -0.66
N TYR A 53 0.43 -11.53 -0.62
CA TYR A 53 -0.09 -10.94 0.61
C TYR A 53 -0.56 -12.02 1.59
N ASP A 54 -1.38 -12.96 1.13
CA ASP A 54 -1.96 -14.01 1.98
C ASP A 54 -0.90 -14.97 2.51
N GLU A 55 0.09 -15.30 1.69
CA GLU A 55 1.23 -16.12 2.10
C GLU A 55 2.02 -15.42 3.22
N LEU A 56 2.40 -14.15 3.01
CA LEU A 56 3.21 -13.42 3.98
C LEU A 56 2.45 -13.13 5.28
N LYS A 57 1.16 -12.79 5.20
CA LYS A 57 0.32 -12.58 6.41
C LYS A 57 0.04 -13.85 7.18
N ALA A 58 0.13 -15.03 6.57
CA ALA A 58 0.01 -16.29 7.29
C ALA A 58 1.20 -16.52 8.25
N ALA A 59 2.41 -16.08 7.86
CA ALA A 59 3.61 -16.14 8.69
C ALA A 59 3.79 -14.91 9.61
N ASP A 60 3.44 -13.73 9.09
CA ASP A 60 3.66 -12.45 9.75
C ASP A 60 2.39 -11.56 9.72
N PRO A 61 1.52 -11.70 10.73
CA PRO A 61 0.31 -10.88 10.81
C PRO A 61 0.57 -9.44 11.28
N ASN A 62 1.78 -9.12 11.77
CA ASN A 62 2.06 -7.89 12.51
C ASN A 62 2.54 -6.74 11.61
N HIS A 63 3.35 -7.03 10.60
CA HIS A 63 3.91 -6.02 9.72
C HIS A 63 3.00 -5.68 8.55
N LEU A 64 3.04 -4.43 8.10
CA LEU A 64 2.21 -3.94 7.00
C LEU A 64 2.74 -4.42 5.64
N ILE A 65 1.89 -4.44 4.61
CA ILE A 65 2.29 -4.81 3.25
C ILE A 65 1.93 -3.68 2.28
N THR A 66 2.89 -3.30 1.43
CA THR A 66 2.76 -2.21 0.46
C THR A 66 3.37 -2.55 -0.90
N VAL A 67 3.17 -1.64 -1.85
CA VAL A 67 3.80 -1.60 -3.16
C VAL A 67 4.26 -0.16 -3.40
N GLY A 68 5.50 0.00 -3.85
CA GLY A 68 6.08 1.28 -4.24
C GLY A 68 5.68 1.67 -5.67
N GLY A 69 4.93 2.75 -5.86
CA GLY A 69 4.53 3.22 -7.20
C GLY A 69 5.09 4.59 -7.54
N ILE A 70 5.39 4.87 -8.80
CA ILE A 70 5.96 6.13 -9.25
C ILE A 70 4.96 7.10 -9.91
N SER A 71 3.87 6.61 -10.50
CA SER A 71 3.06 7.49 -11.36
C SER A 71 1.60 7.09 -11.48
N VAL A 72 0.78 8.02 -11.98
CA VAL A 72 -0.64 7.75 -12.22
C VAL A 72 -0.87 6.69 -13.29
N VAL A 73 0.09 6.46 -14.21
CA VAL A 73 -0.12 5.47 -15.28
C VAL A 73 -0.09 4.04 -14.73
N GLU A 74 0.52 3.81 -13.58
CA GLU A 74 0.49 2.50 -12.92
C GLU A 74 -0.91 2.11 -12.48
N VAL A 75 -1.85 3.05 -12.29
CA VAL A 75 -3.22 2.71 -11.90
C VAL A 75 -3.98 1.94 -13.00
N PHE A 76 -3.43 1.83 -14.22
CA PHE A 76 -4.03 1.02 -15.27
C PHE A 76 -3.76 -0.48 -15.11
N GLU A 77 -2.72 -0.87 -14.36
CA GLU A 77 -2.38 -2.28 -14.09
C GLU A 77 -2.30 -2.56 -12.58
N TRP A 78 -1.59 -1.68 -11.85
CA TRP A 78 -1.30 -1.73 -10.42
C TRP A 78 -2.19 -0.79 -9.61
N ASP A 79 -3.51 -0.88 -9.83
CA ASP A 79 -4.49 0.01 -9.22
C ASP A 79 -4.62 -0.21 -7.69
N PRO A 80 -4.17 0.72 -6.84
CA PRO A 80 -4.17 0.52 -5.39
C PRO A 80 -5.57 0.43 -4.78
N THR A 81 -6.64 0.76 -5.53
CA THR A 81 -8.02 0.65 -5.03
C THR A 81 -8.54 -0.79 -5.03
N ILE A 82 -7.93 -1.68 -5.84
CA ILE A 82 -8.30 -3.08 -5.98
C ILE A 82 -7.21 -4.05 -5.49
N LEU A 83 -5.97 -3.59 -5.30
CA LEU A 83 -4.91 -4.42 -4.74
C LEU A 83 -5.14 -4.67 -3.26
N LYS A 84 -4.84 -5.90 -2.82
CA LYS A 84 -4.85 -6.29 -1.41
C LYS A 84 -3.55 -5.82 -0.76
N LEU A 85 -3.58 -4.61 -0.20
CA LEU A 85 -2.45 -3.93 0.45
C LEU A 85 -2.94 -3.21 1.71
N ASP A 86 -2.05 -3.02 2.67
CA ASP A 86 -2.35 -2.24 3.88
C ASP A 86 -2.26 -0.73 3.60
N PHE A 87 -1.31 -0.31 2.76
CA PHE A 87 -1.17 1.07 2.29
C PHE A 87 -0.45 1.11 0.94
N TRP A 88 -0.53 2.25 0.25
CA TRP A 88 0.22 2.50 -0.98
C TRP A 88 1.38 3.47 -0.75
N SER A 89 2.52 3.23 -1.40
CA SER A 89 3.75 3.97 -1.18
C SER A 89 4.20 4.73 -2.44
N PRO A 90 3.72 5.97 -2.70
CA PRO A 90 4.03 6.66 -3.94
C PRO A 90 5.42 7.30 -3.88
N HIS A 91 6.16 7.23 -4.97
CA HIS A 91 7.46 7.85 -5.19
C HIS A 91 7.24 9.18 -5.90
N LEU A 92 7.52 10.26 -5.20
CA LEU A 92 7.27 11.61 -5.69
C LEU A 92 8.60 12.24 -6.11
N TYR A 93 9.01 11.99 -7.34
CA TYR A 93 10.17 12.68 -7.92
C TYR A 93 9.76 14.07 -8.47
N PRO A 94 10.57 15.13 -8.29
CA PRO A 94 10.23 16.51 -8.67
C PRO A 94 9.88 16.70 -10.15
N ILE A 95 10.46 15.89 -11.02
CA ILE A 95 10.21 15.93 -12.47
C ILE A 95 8.82 15.42 -12.86
N PHE A 96 8.10 14.72 -11.97
CA PHE A 96 6.78 14.15 -12.24
C PHE A 96 5.64 14.89 -11.52
N GLN A 97 5.89 16.08 -10.98
CA GLN A 97 4.84 16.89 -10.33
C GLN A 97 3.92 17.54 -11.38
N THR A 98 2.92 16.80 -11.86
CA THR A 98 1.73 17.39 -12.48
C THR A 98 0.70 17.80 -11.40
N PRO A 99 -0.18 18.78 -11.66
CA PRO A 99 -0.97 19.41 -10.61
C PRO A 99 -2.09 18.48 -10.07
N ARG A 100 -1.99 18.16 -8.77
CA ARG A 100 -3.03 17.72 -7.81
C ARG A 100 -4.19 16.84 -8.32
N HIS A 101 -4.17 15.57 -7.90
CA HIS A 101 -5.40 14.79 -7.68
C HIS A 101 -5.51 14.32 -6.22
N HIS A 102 -6.68 14.57 -5.63
CA HIS A 102 -7.02 14.24 -4.25
C HIS A 102 -7.51 12.79 -4.14
N LEU A 103 -6.62 11.85 -3.83
CA LEU A 103 -7.01 10.47 -3.51
C LEU A 103 -6.99 10.24 -2.00
N ARG A 104 -8.13 9.80 -1.44
CA ARG A 104 -8.27 9.41 -0.03
C ARG A 104 -7.83 7.95 0.14
N GLN A 105 -6.54 7.74 0.37
CA GLN A 105 -5.95 6.51 0.90
C GLN A 105 -4.89 6.90 1.94
N ALA A 106 -4.44 5.95 2.77
CA ALA A 106 -3.26 6.18 3.60
C ALA A 106 -2.02 6.02 2.69
N TRP A 107 -1.15 7.04 2.67
CA TRP A 107 0.04 7.08 1.82
C TRP A 107 1.28 7.28 2.67
N THR A 108 2.36 6.55 2.35
CA THR A 108 3.70 6.81 2.88
C THR A 108 4.62 7.15 1.71
N ILE A 109 5.34 8.28 1.75
CA ILE A 109 6.29 8.60 0.68
C ILE A 109 7.57 7.80 0.94
N SER A 110 7.82 6.74 0.18
CA SER A 110 9.03 5.91 0.29
C SER A 110 10.23 6.51 -0.45
N LYS A 111 10.01 7.27 -1.53
CA LYS A 111 11.08 7.98 -2.25
C LYS A 111 10.66 9.40 -2.63
N ALA A 112 11.59 10.33 -2.44
CA ALA A 112 11.55 11.68 -2.98
C ALA A 112 12.98 12.07 -3.40
N SER A 113 13.19 12.50 -4.65
CA SER A 113 14.48 13.10 -5.05
C SER A 113 14.44 14.61 -4.89
N SER A 114 15.60 15.24 -4.74
CA SER A 114 15.74 16.68 -4.52
C SER A 114 16.74 17.30 -5.46
N PRO A 115 16.31 18.33 -6.20
CA PRO A 115 17.02 19.59 -6.21
C PRO A 115 16.29 20.51 -5.20
N GLY A 116 16.68 20.44 -3.91
CA GLY A 116 16.13 21.30 -2.85
C GLY A 116 15.36 20.58 -1.73
N CYS A 117 16.08 19.86 -0.87
CA CYS A 117 15.56 19.07 0.27
C CYS A 117 14.75 19.83 1.35
N ARG A 118 14.45 21.12 1.19
CA ARG A 118 13.68 21.88 2.18
C ARG A 118 12.16 21.76 1.98
N THR A 119 11.65 21.89 0.77
CA THR A 119 10.23 22.24 0.57
C THR A 119 9.21 21.11 0.77
N ILE A 120 9.58 19.83 0.67
CA ILE A 120 8.64 18.71 0.84
C ILE A 120 8.39 18.42 2.32
N TRP A 121 9.45 18.39 3.13
CA TRP A 121 9.34 18.15 4.58
C TRP A 121 8.68 19.34 5.29
N ASP A 122 9.02 20.58 4.89
CA ASP A 122 8.41 21.80 5.43
C ASP A 122 6.88 21.82 5.23
N ARG A 123 6.35 21.27 4.14
CA ARG A 123 4.88 21.20 3.88
C ARG A 123 4.16 20.05 4.59
N LEU A 124 4.89 19.03 5.04
CA LEU A 124 4.31 17.92 5.79
C LEU A 124 4.19 18.26 7.28
N ASP A 125 5.12 19.05 7.81
CA ASP A 125 5.10 19.50 9.20
C ASP A 125 3.91 20.42 9.51
N ASP A 126 3.61 21.37 8.62
CA ASP A 126 2.47 22.30 8.79
C ASP A 126 1.11 21.60 8.91
N ARG A 127 0.94 20.39 8.33
CA ARG A 127 -0.33 19.67 8.38
C ARG A 127 -0.48 18.72 9.57
N ARG A 128 0.60 18.36 10.28
CA ARG A 128 0.55 17.46 11.43
C ARG A 128 0.11 18.15 12.73
N LEU A 129 0.40 19.43 12.91
CA LEU A 129 0.01 20.15 14.14
C LEU A 129 -1.50 20.42 14.23
N ALA A 130 -2.21 20.49 13.11
CA ALA A 130 -3.65 20.78 13.08
C ALA A 130 -4.54 19.56 13.35
N SER A 131 -4.13 18.33 13.02
CA SER A 131 -5.00 17.14 13.13
C SER A 131 -4.93 16.45 14.51
N TRP A 132 -3.83 16.59 15.24
CA TRP A 132 -3.64 15.89 16.51
C TRP A 132 -4.30 16.56 17.73
N ARG A 133 -4.57 17.87 17.68
CA ARG A 133 -5.27 18.58 18.79
C ARG A 133 -6.78 18.35 18.81
N THR A 134 -7.38 17.96 17.68
CA THR A 134 -8.85 17.85 17.53
C THR A 134 -9.39 16.45 17.80
N MET A 135 -8.53 15.44 17.96
CA MET A 135 -8.96 14.03 18.07
C MET A 135 -9.08 13.50 19.52
N ARG A 136 -8.75 14.29 20.56
CA ARG A 136 -8.86 13.87 21.98
C ARG A 136 -10.15 14.28 22.70
N ARG A 137 -11.12 14.89 22.01
CA ARG A 137 -12.41 15.26 22.61
C ARG A 137 -13.54 14.98 21.65
N THR A 138 -13.95 13.71 21.51
CA THR A 138 -15.36 13.31 21.34
C THR A 138 -15.52 11.80 21.20
N ARG A 139 -16.37 11.24 22.09
CA ARG A 139 -17.25 10.06 21.92
C ARG A 139 -16.58 8.69 21.84
N THR A 140 -16.62 7.81 22.84
CA THR A 140 -17.78 7.24 23.60
C THR A 140 -18.97 6.83 22.71
N SER A 141 -19.14 5.50 22.61
CA SER A 141 -20.28 4.68 22.17
C SER A 141 -20.93 4.95 20.82
N CYS A 142 -20.87 3.96 19.91
CA CYS A 142 -21.99 3.65 19.03
C CYS A 142 -21.96 2.16 18.64
N THR A 143 -23.09 1.51 18.87
CA THR A 143 -23.42 0.10 18.73
C THR A 143 -23.59 -0.36 17.27
N GLU A 144 -23.42 -1.66 17.06
CA GLU A 144 -23.54 -2.39 15.80
C GLU A 144 -24.89 -2.20 15.10
N ARG A 145 -24.86 -2.08 13.76
CA ARG A 145 -25.96 -2.46 12.86
C ARG A 145 -25.39 -3.20 11.65
N LYS A 146 -25.86 -4.43 11.43
CA LYS A 146 -25.68 -5.21 10.18
C LYS A 146 -26.59 -4.67 9.07
N PRO A 147 -26.19 -4.80 7.79
CA PRO A 147 -27.16 -4.97 6.72
C PRO A 147 -26.96 -6.30 5.96
N ASN A 148 -28.09 -6.95 5.69
CA ASN A 148 -28.28 -8.14 4.85
C ASN A 148 -28.72 -7.69 3.44
N LYS A 149 -28.04 -8.16 2.38
CA LYS A 149 -28.61 -8.79 1.16
C LYS A 149 -27.53 -9.02 0.07
N PRO A 150 -27.67 -10.05 -0.77
CA PRO A 150 -26.63 -10.48 -1.70
C PRO A 150 -26.78 -9.78 -3.06
N HIS A 151 -25.69 -9.19 -3.54
CA HIS A 151 -25.51 -8.86 -4.95
C HIS A 151 -24.34 -9.69 -5.47
N SER A 152 -24.54 -10.24 -6.67
CA SER A 152 -23.62 -11.09 -7.41
C SER A 152 -22.24 -10.45 -7.50
N ARG A 153 -21.32 -10.93 -6.67
CA ARG A 153 -19.94 -10.46 -6.61
C ARG A 153 -19.19 -10.98 -7.82
N ARG A 154 -18.91 -10.12 -8.79
CA ARG A 154 -17.62 -10.18 -9.47
C ARG A 154 -16.58 -9.95 -8.36
N ARG A 155 -15.76 -10.97 -8.06
CA ARG A 155 -14.72 -10.87 -7.04
C ARG A 155 -13.72 -9.80 -7.50
N CYS A 156 -13.89 -8.58 -7.01
CA CYS A 156 -12.81 -7.62 -6.93
C CYS A 156 -12.02 -8.00 -5.67
N CYS A 157 -10.69 -8.10 -5.74
CA CYS A 157 -9.88 -8.56 -4.62
C CYS A 157 -10.09 -7.66 -3.40
N LYS A 158 -10.90 -8.12 -2.45
CA LYS A 158 -10.90 -7.75 -1.04
C LYS A 158 -11.32 -8.98 -0.25
#